data_AF-A0A956UUV6-F1
#
_entry.id   AF-A0A956UUV6-F1
#
_cell.length_a   1.000
_cell.length_b   1.000
_cell.length_c   1.000
_cell.angle_alpha   90.00
_cell.angle_beta   90.00
_cell.angle_gamma   90.00
#
_symmetry.space_group_name_H-M   'P 1'
#
loop_
_entity.id
_entity.type
_entity.pdbx_description
1 polymer ?
#
loop_
_entity_poly.entity_id
_entity_poly.type
_entity_poly.pdbx_seq_one_letter_code
_entity_poly.pdbx_strand_id
1 'polypeptide(L)'
;MSAETWFASPAIPEREGLVAAAFARAWARTYTRGLAGEARVERLAELDSDLFEHERNGRRAGQSAVTLSFEILWRVVLGMPADVSWRLEAAQPGTALRTLAAAVSARSAATALWTVRRGMPGVTWVLAGGYVLVGIVLLLTLPLAGDKPPGERAWGGVMLLVAGLLIAGGFWLAKRRGKTAVALALAGSVPFGLAFSATIVVPAASVVALVCVVVKARSTTG
;
A
#
# COMPACT_ATOMS: atom_id res chain seq x y z
N MET A 1 -36.21 36.71 -27.12
CA MET A 1 -35.81 35.34 -26.72
C MET A 1 -34.44 35.08 -27.28
N SER A 2 -33.40 35.30 -26.48
CA SER A 2 -31.99 35.17 -26.87
C SER A 2 -31.42 33.81 -26.44
N ALA A 3 -30.63 33.20 -27.32
CA ALA A 3 -30.10 31.84 -27.23
C ALA A 3 -28.72 31.77 -26.56
N GLU A 4 -28.45 32.58 -25.52
CA GLU A 4 -27.08 32.81 -25.02
C GLU A 4 -26.75 32.22 -23.63
N THR A 5 -27.62 31.42 -23.01
CA THR A 5 -27.39 30.98 -21.61
C THR A 5 -26.99 29.52 -21.42
N TRP A 6 -26.53 28.79 -22.45
CA TRP A 6 -26.27 27.33 -22.37
C TRP A 6 -24.82 26.88 -22.13
N PHE A 7 -23.82 27.77 -22.02
CA PHE A 7 -22.41 27.35 -21.92
C PHE A 7 -21.61 27.93 -20.75
N ALA A 8 -22.25 28.28 -19.63
CA ALA A 8 -21.54 28.55 -18.38
C ALA A 8 -21.59 27.32 -17.46
N SER A 9 -20.99 26.22 -17.90
CA SER A 9 -20.73 25.09 -17.00
C SER A 9 -19.53 25.46 -16.10
N PRO A 10 -19.64 25.38 -14.76
CA PRO A 10 -18.55 25.73 -13.87
C PRO A 10 -17.39 24.74 -14.06
N ALA A 11 -16.39 25.14 -14.84
CA ALA A 11 -15.17 24.39 -15.07
C ALA A 11 -14.30 24.36 -13.80
N ILE A 12 -14.43 23.31 -12.97
CA ILE A 12 -13.44 22.93 -11.96
C ILE A 12 -13.49 21.39 -11.75
N PRO A 13 -12.38 20.63 -11.77
CA PRO A 13 -11.08 20.88 -12.39
C PRO A 13 -10.58 19.69 -13.24
N GLU A 14 -10.11 19.95 -14.47
CA GLU A 14 -9.33 18.98 -15.27
C GLU A 14 -8.04 18.48 -14.56
N ARG A 15 -7.69 19.04 -13.39
CA ARG A 15 -6.43 18.78 -12.67
C ARG A 15 -6.38 17.46 -11.90
N GLU A 16 -7.49 16.87 -11.49
CA GLU A 16 -7.47 15.70 -10.61
C GLU A 16 -7.05 14.40 -11.32
N GLY A 17 -7.36 14.26 -12.61
CA GLY A 17 -6.84 13.18 -13.47
C GLY A 17 -5.34 13.33 -13.79
N LEU A 18 -4.80 14.56 -13.70
CA LEU A 18 -3.43 14.84 -14.10
C LEU A 18 -2.39 14.22 -13.16
N VAL A 19 -2.69 14.08 -11.86
CA VAL A 19 -1.70 13.59 -10.89
C VAL A 19 -1.41 12.10 -11.10
N ALA A 20 -2.45 11.27 -11.25
CA ALA A 20 -2.28 9.84 -11.47
C ALA A 20 -1.65 9.56 -12.85
N ALA A 21 -2.10 10.25 -13.90
CA ALA A 21 -1.50 10.15 -15.22
C ALA A 21 -0.04 10.66 -15.25
N ALA A 22 0.28 11.75 -14.54
CA ALA A 22 1.65 12.25 -14.41
C ALA A 22 2.55 11.25 -13.68
N PHE A 23 2.03 10.59 -12.63
CA PHE A 23 2.74 9.53 -11.93
C PHE A 23 3.01 8.33 -12.85
N ALA A 24 2.00 7.86 -13.60
CA ALA A 24 2.16 6.78 -14.58
C ALA A 24 3.26 7.11 -15.61
N ARG A 25 3.23 8.32 -16.19
CA ARG A 25 4.26 8.80 -17.13
C ARG A 25 5.64 8.93 -16.48
N ALA A 26 5.72 9.40 -15.24
CA ALA A 26 6.98 9.51 -14.51
C ALA A 26 7.59 8.13 -14.23
N TRP A 27 6.78 7.18 -13.80
CA TRP A 27 7.17 5.78 -13.65
C TRP A 27 7.68 5.21 -14.99
N ALA A 28 6.92 5.37 -16.07
CA ALA A 28 7.30 4.87 -17.38
C ALA A 28 8.60 5.46 -17.92
N ARG A 29 8.79 6.77 -17.79
CA ARG A 29 10.07 7.42 -18.12
C ARG A 29 11.23 6.90 -17.28
N THR A 30 10.97 6.51 -16.04
CA THR A 30 11.98 5.97 -15.13
C THR A 30 12.38 4.55 -15.52
N TYR A 31 11.41 3.66 -15.72
CA TYR A 31 11.73 2.27 -16.04
C TYR A 31 12.14 2.07 -17.51
N THR A 32 11.83 2.98 -18.44
CA THR A 32 12.34 2.89 -19.83
C THR A 32 13.70 3.57 -20.02
N ARG A 33 14.25 4.20 -18.99
CA ARG A 33 15.53 4.94 -19.08
C ARG A 33 16.68 4.00 -19.46
N GLY A 34 17.34 4.26 -20.58
CA GLY A 34 18.48 3.48 -21.08
C GLY A 34 18.12 2.37 -22.08
N LEU A 35 16.84 2.24 -22.45
CA LEU A 35 16.43 1.44 -23.62
C LEU A 35 16.74 2.19 -24.93
N ALA A 36 16.79 1.45 -26.04
CA ALA A 36 16.88 2.02 -27.37
C ALA A 36 15.76 3.05 -27.61
N GLY A 37 16.08 4.12 -28.36
CA GLY A 37 15.16 5.24 -28.56
C GLY A 37 13.79 4.82 -29.07
N GLU A 38 13.74 3.89 -30.03
CA GLU A 38 12.52 3.38 -30.63
C GLU A 38 11.63 2.65 -29.61
N ALA A 39 12.17 1.65 -28.89
CA ALA A 39 11.42 0.89 -27.89
C ALA A 39 10.89 1.77 -26.74
N ARG A 40 11.65 2.80 -26.35
CA ARG A 40 11.20 3.77 -25.35
C ARG A 40 10.06 4.64 -25.88
N VAL A 41 10.18 5.15 -27.11
CA VAL A 41 9.15 6.00 -27.73
C VAL A 41 7.86 5.21 -27.92
N GLU A 42 7.96 3.99 -28.43
CA GLU A 42 6.82 3.08 -28.62
C GLU A 42 6.10 2.82 -27.28
N ARG A 43 6.85 2.44 -26.23
CA ARG A 43 6.25 2.13 -24.93
C ARG A 43 5.58 3.34 -24.26
N LEU A 44 6.16 4.53 -24.41
CA LEU A 44 5.56 5.76 -23.90
C LEU A 44 4.31 6.15 -24.69
N ALA A 45 4.30 5.96 -26.01
CA ALA A 45 3.14 6.22 -26.86
C ALA A 45 1.98 5.26 -26.55
N GLU A 46 2.28 3.97 -26.33
CA GLU A 46 1.30 2.98 -25.89
C GLU A 46 0.67 3.37 -24.55
N LEU A 47 1.48 3.76 -23.55
CA LEU A 47 0.98 4.21 -22.26
C LEU A 47 0.10 5.46 -22.38
N ASP A 48 0.50 6.43 -23.19
CA ASP A 48 -0.30 7.64 -23.41
C ASP A 48 -1.64 7.33 -24.08
N SER A 49 -1.66 6.38 -25.02
CA SER A 49 -2.87 5.87 -25.64
C SER A 49 -3.76 5.16 -24.61
N ASP A 50 -3.20 4.26 -23.80
CA ASP A 50 -3.89 3.54 -22.73
C ASP A 50 -4.54 4.50 -21.72
N LEU A 51 -3.81 5.52 -21.29
CA LEU A 51 -4.32 6.53 -20.36
C LEU A 51 -5.46 7.34 -21.00
N PHE A 52 -5.31 7.75 -22.26
CA PHE A 52 -6.36 8.47 -22.98
C PHE A 52 -7.62 7.63 -23.16
N GLU A 53 -7.48 6.36 -23.55
CA GLU A 53 -8.61 5.45 -23.70
C GLU A 53 -9.29 5.16 -22.37
N HIS A 54 -8.52 4.91 -21.31
CA HIS A 54 -9.05 4.66 -19.99
C HIS A 54 -9.83 5.87 -19.46
N GLU A 55 -9.27 7.08 -19.58
CA GLU A 55 -9.95 8.33 -19.25
C GLU A 55 -11.24 8.53 -20.08
N ARG A 56 -11.16 8.35 -21.40
CA ARG A 56 -12.31 8.52 -22.30
C ARG A 56 -13.41 7.51 -22.00
N ASN A 57 -13.06 6.26 -21.74
CA ASN A 57 -14.01 5.19 -21.43
C ASN A 57 -14.65 5.42 -20.06
N GLY A 58 -13.86 5.80 -19.05
CA GLY A 58 -14.39 6.13 -17.73
C GLY A 58 -15.32 7.34 -17.74
N ARG A 59 -14.97 8.40 -18.49
CA ARG A 59 -15.85 9.57 -18.68
C ARG A 59 -17.15 9.19 -19.39
N ARG A 60 -17.08 8.36 -20.44
CA ARG A 60 -18.28 7.84 -21.14
C ARG A 60 -19.16 6.98 -20.25
N ALA A 61 -18.56 6.24 -19.32
CA ALA A 61 -19.25 5.44 -18.32
C ALA A 61 -19.76 6.29 -17.12
N GLY A 62 -19.54 7.61 -17.12
CA GLY A 62 -19.95 8.49 -16.02
C GLY A 62 -19.15 8.27 -14.73
N GLN A 63 -17.96 7.68 -14.79
CA GLN A 63 -17.10 7.51 -13.62
C GLN A 63 -16.60 8.86 -13.10
N SER A 64 -16.47 8.97 -11.78
CA SER A 64 -15.89 10.16 -11.16
C SER A 64 -14.38 10.26 -11.45
N ALA A 65 -13.84 11.48 -11.52
CA ALA A 65 -12.41 11.71 -11.73
C ALA A 65 -11.55 11.06 -10.63
N VAL A 66 -12.03 11.05 -9.39
CA VAL A 66 -11.35 10.41 -8.25
C VAL A 66 -11.27 8.90 -8.43
N THR A 67 -12.39 8.26 -8.79
CA THR A 67 -12.42 6.80 -9.07
C THR A 67 -11.43 6.44 -10.15
N LEU A 68 -11.44 7.19 -11.25
CA LEU A 68 -10.54 6.96 -12.37
C LEU A 68 -9.06 7.14 -11.98
N SER A 69 -8.72 8.19 -11.22
CA SER A 69 -7.37 8.41 -10.71
C SER A 69 -6.89 7.27 -9.82
N PHE A 70 -7.76 6.71 -8.97
CA PHE A 70 -7.44 5.53 -8.16
C PHE A 70 -7.24 4.28 -9.01
N GLU A 71 -8.10 4.03 -10.01
CA GLU A 71 -7.95 2.90 -10.93
C GLU A 71 -6.61 2.96 -11.69
N ILE A 72 -6.24 4.14 -12.20
CA ILE A 72 -4.94 4.37 -12.85
C ILE A 72 -3.78 4.10 -11.87
N LEU A 73 -3.81 4.70 -10.67
CA LEU A 73 -2.73 4.55 -9.70
C LEU A 73 -2.55 3.09 -9.28
N TRP A 74 -3.65 2.39 -9.01
CA TRP A 74 -3.62 0.98 -8.64
C TRP A 74 -3.07 0.10 -9.76
N ARG A 75 -3.49 0.34 -11.02
CA ARG A 75 -2.97 -0.37 -12.19
C ARG A 75 -1.48 -0.15 -12.38
N VAL A 76 -0.98 1.07 -12.17
CA VAL A 76 0.47 1.36 -12.22
C VAL A 76 1.22 0.57 -11.15
N VAL A 77 0.77 0.62 -9.88
CA VAL A 77 1.43 -0.06 -8.77
C VAL A 77 1.48 -1.57 -8.97
N LEU A 78 0.37 -2.19 -9.38
CA LEU A 78 0.32 -3.63 -9.67
C LEU A 78 1.11 -4.00 -10.93
N GLY A 79 1.24 -3.08 -11.88
CA GLY A 79 1.98 -3.29 -13.13
C GLY A 79 3.50 -3.15 -13.00
N MET A 80 4.01 -2.47 -11.96
CA MET A 80 5.45 -2.21 -11.80
C MET A 80 6.34 -3.46 -11.90
N PRO A 81 6.00 -4.62 -11.29
CA PRO A 81 6.82 -5.83 -11.43
C PRO A 81 6.89 -6.34 -12.89
N ALA A 82 5.76 -6.29 -13.60
CA ALA A 82 5.69 -6.69 -15.01
C ALA A 82 6.46 -5.73 -15.92
N ASP A 83 6.36 -4.42 -15.69
CA ASP A 83 7.14 -3.40 -16.41
C ASP A 83 8.65 -3.61 -16.24
N VAL A 84 9.09 -3.94 -15.02
CA VAL A 84 10.49 -4.26 -14.74
C VAL A 84 10.89 -5.56 -15.44
N SER A 85 10.07 -6.62 -15.39
CA SER A 85 10.34 -7.87 -16.12
C SER A 85 10.50 -7.63 -17.62
N TRP A 86 9.55 -6.91 -18.22
CA TRP A 86 9.59 -6.53 -19.62
C TRP A 86 10.85 -5.73 -19.97
N ARG A 87 11.22 -4.74 -19.14
CA ARG A 87 12.43 -3.95 -19.35
C ARG A 87 13.67 -4.85 -19.38
N LEU A 88 13.72 -5.86 -18.50
CA LEU A 88 14.84 -6.79 -18.47
C LEU A 88 14.91 -7.61 -19.76
N GLU A 89 13.76 -8.09 -20.26
CA GLU A 89 13.64 -8.84 -21.52
C GLU A 89 14.03 -7.98 -22.73
N ALA A 90 13.55 -6.74 -22.77
CA ALA A 90 13.84 -5.76 -23.81
C ALA A 90 15.30 -5.26 -23.79
N ALA A 91 15.99 -5.33 -22.64
CA ALA A 91 17.34 -4.81 -22.51
C ALA A 91 18.39 -5.66 -23.24
N GLN A 92 18.30 -7.00 -23.28
CA GLN A 92 19.15 -7.88 -24.12
C GLN A 92 18.60 -9.32 -24.27
N PRO A 93 18.78 -9.96 -25.45
CA PRO A 93 18.53 -11.39 -25.63
C PRO A 93 19.59 -12.24 -24.89
N GLY A 94 19.22 -12.80 -23.74
CA GLY A 94 19.74 -14.09 -23.24
C GLY A 94 20.75 -14.10 -22.08
N THR A 95 21.67 -13.14 -21.94
CA THR A 95 22.79 -13.25 -20.97
C THR A 95 22.76 -12.22 -19.84
N ALA A 96 22.45 -10.95 -20.16
CA ALA A 96 22.37 -9.88 -19.16
C ALA A 96 21.21 -10.07 -18.17
N LEU A 97 20.10 -10.66 -18.60
CA LEU A 97 18.91 -10.91 -17.78
C LEU A 97 19.20 -11.89 -16.64
N ARG A 98 19.97 -12.94 -16.92
CA ARG A 98 20.43 -13.91 -15.91
C ARG A 98 21.41 -13.28 -14.92
N THR A 99 22.33 -12.46 -15.39
CA THR A 99 23.30 -11.78 -14.51
C THR A 99 22.64 -10.69 -13.67
N LEU A 100 21.69 -9.94 -14.22
CA LEU A 100 20.97 -8.92 -13.48
C LEU A 100 19.92 -9.54 -12.54
N ALA A 101 19.21 -10.58 -12.94
CA ALA A 101 18.33 -11.33 -12.04
C ALA A 101 19.13 -11.98 -10.90
N ALA A 102 20.32 -12.52 -11.17
CA ALA A 102 21.23 -13.01 -10.14
C ALA A 102 21.76 -11.87 -9.25
N ALA A 103 22.06 -10.70 -9.81
CA ALA A 103 22.51 -9.55 -9.04
C ALA A 103 21.39 -8.94 -8.19
N VAL A 104 20.16 -8.88 -8.71
CA VAL A 104 18.95 -8.42 -8.01
C VAL A 104 18.55 -9.42 -6.94
N SER A 105 18.61 -10.73 -7.21
CA SER A 105 18.34 -11.76 -6.21
C SER A 105 19.41 -11.79 -5.12
N ALA A 106 20.69 -11.59 -5.48
CA ALA A 106 21.77 -11.46 -4.50
C ALA A 106 21.64 -10.17 -3.67
N ARG A 107 21.24 -9.05 -4.28
CA ARG A 107 20.98 -7.79 -3.56
C ARG A 107 19.74 -7.90 -2.69
N SER A 108 18.65 -8.46 -3.18
CA SER A 108 17.42 -8.63 -2.40
C SER A 108 17.63 -9.62 -1.25
N ALA A 109 18.41 -10.70 -1.46
CA ALA A 109 18.85 -11.60 -0.39
C ALA A 109 19.75 -10.87 0.60
N ALA A 110 20.71 -10.07 0.15
CA ALA A 110 21.59 -9.30 1.04
C ALA A 110 20.84 -8.21 1.81
N THR A 111 19.88 -7.52 1.18
CA THR A 111 19.00 -6.54 1.81
C THR A 111 18.04 -7.24 2.78
N ALA A 112 17.46 -8.38 2.43
CA ALA A 112 16.64 -9.18 3.34
C ALA A 112 17.47 -9.64 4.53
N LEU A 113 18.70 -10.14 4.31
CA LEU A 113 19.60 -10.57 5.37
C LEU A 113 20.07 -9.39 6.24
N TRP A 114 20.29 -8.21 5.66
CA TRP A 114 20.65 -6.98 6.36
C TRP A 114 19.47 -6.45 7.16
N THR A 115 18.26 -6.48 6.61
CA THR A 115 17.02 -6.13 7.30
C THR A 115 16.78 -7.10 8.45
N VAL A 116 16.98 -8.41 8.26
CA VAL A 116 16.88 -9.43 9.31
C VAL A 116 17.98 -9.27 10.38
N ARG A 117 19.23 -8.99 9.99
CA ARG A 117 20.38 -8.90 10.93
C ARG A 117 20.50 -7.56 11.65
N ARG A 118 20.14 -6.45 11.00
CA ARG A 118 20.47 -5.09 11.43
C ARG A 118 19.23 -4.21 11.63
N GLY A 119 18.20 -4.38 10.80
CA GLY A 119 16.95 -3.60 10.87
C GLY A 119 15.91 -4.15 11.85
N MET A 120 15.72 -5.47 11.89
CA MET A 120 14.73 -6.13 12.74
C MET A 120 14.94 -5.88 14.24
N PRO A 121 16.16 -5.84 14.81
CA PRO A 121 16.30 -5.57 16.24
C PRO A 121 15.70 -4.21 16.62
N GLY A 122 16.04 -3.15 15.89
CA GLY A 122 15.53 -1.81 16.16
C GLY A 122 14.01 -1.72 15.95
N VAL A 123 13.51 -2.22 14.83
CA VAL A 123 12.06 -2.20 14.54
C VAL A 123 11.27 -3.05 15.54
N THR A 124 11.81 -4.20 15.96
CA THR A 124 11.18 -5.08 16.96
C THR A 124 11.11 -4.40 18.32
N TRP A 125 12.18 -3.72 18.75
CA TRP A 125 12.18 -2.96 20.00
C TRP A 125 11.26 -1.74 19.96
N VAL A 126 11.21 -1.02 18.83
CA VAL A 126 10.28 0.11 18.65
C VAL A 126 8.83 -0.37 18.69
N LEU A 127 8.51 -1.45 17.97
CA LEU A 127 7.17 -2.04 17.99
C LEU A 127 6.81 -2.54 19.40
N ALA A 128 7.68 -3.33 20.04
CA ALA A 128 7.45 -3.83 21.39
C ALA A 128 7.26 -2.70 22.41
N GLY A 129 8.08 -1.65 22.34
CA GLY A 129 7.96 -0.46 23.17
C GLY A 129 6.65 0.28 22.92
N GLY A 130 6.25 0.44 21.66
CA GLY A 130 4.96 1.02 21.28
C GLY A 130 3.78 0.24 21.85
N TYR A 131 3.80 -1.10 21.77
CA TYR A 131 2.78 -1.98 22.35
C TYR A 131 2.64 -1.82 23.86
N VAL A 132 3.77 -1.86 24.57
CA VAL A 132 3.78 -1.69 26.02
C VAL A 132 3.27 -0.30 26.39
N LEU A 133 3.73 0.74 25.71
CA LEU A 133 3.32 2.12 25.98
C LEU A 133 1.81 2.32 25.76
N VAL A 134 1.28 1.89 24.62
CA VAL A 134 -0.16 2.01 24.32
C VAL A 134 -0.99 1.17 25.29
N GLY A 135 -0.54 -0.04 25.61
CA GLY A 135 -1.19 -0.89 26.62
C GLY A 135 -1.26 -0.22 27.99
N ILE A 136 -0.15 0.34 28.46
CA ILE A 136 -0.08 1.10 29.72
C ILE A 136 -1.02 2.31 29.67
N VAL A 137 -0.99 3.12 28.60
CA VAL A 137 -1.85 4.30 28.46
C VAL A 137 -3.33 3.90 28.49
N LEU A 138 -3.73 2.82 27.80
CA LEU A 138 -5.11 2.32 27.84
C LEU A 138 -5.53 1.88 29.24
N LEU A 139 -4.64 1.23 29.99
CA LEU A 139 -4.89 0.82 31.37
C LEU A 139 -4.96 2.02 32.34
N LEU A 140 -4.07 3.00 32.19
CA LEU A 140 -4.05 4.21 33.02
C LEU A 140 -5.23 5.15 32.75
N THR A 141 -5.80 5.10 31.54
CA THR A 141 -6.96 5.91 31.16
C THR A 141 -8.31 5.24 31.45
N LEU A 142 -8.33 4.02 32.01
CA LEU A 142 -9.56 3.34 32.45
C LEU A 142 -10.44 4.19 33.37
N PRO A 143 -9.91 4.92 34.37
CA PRO A 143 -10.75 5.72 35.29
C PRO A 143 -11.38 6.95 34.64
N LEU A 144 -10.88 7.36 33.46
CA LEU A 144 -11.30 8.56 32.75
C LEU A 144 -12.36 8.28 31.66
N ALA A 145 -12.69 7.00 31.46
CA ALA A 145 -13.55 6.53 30.40
C ALA A 145 -15.04 6.52 30.83
N GLY A 146 -15.69 7.68 30.85
CA GLY A 146 -17.04 7.84 31.40
C GLY A 146 -18.12 6.91 30.83
N ASP A 147 -18.03 6.51 29.55
CA ASP A 147 -19.19 5.91 28.85
C ASP A 147 -18.95 4.53 28.20
N LYS A 148 -17.73 3.97 28.26
CA LYS A 148 -17.46 2.65 27.67
C LYS A 148 -17.37 1.57 28.74
N PRO A 149 -17.91 0.35 28.50
CA PRO A 149 -17.78 -0.74 29.46
C PRO A 149 -16.30 -1.00 29.74
N PRO A 150 -15.88 -0.98 31.03
CA PRO A 150 -14.46 -1.02 31.42
C PRO A 150 -13.75 -2.29 30.92
N GLY A 151 -14.50 -3.37 30.65
CA GLY A 151 -13.98 -4.64 30.17
C GLY A 151 -13.26 -4.56 28.82
N GLU A 152 -13.77 -3.79 27.85
CA GLU A 152 -13.18 -3.76 26.49
C GLU A 152 -11.82 -3.06 26.46
N ARG A 153 -11.70 -1.93 27.16
CA ARG A 153 -10.43 -1.17 27.23
C ARG A 153 -9.40 -1.90 28.09
N ALA A 154 -9.84 -2.50 29.20
CA ALA A 154 -8.96 -3.28 30.06
C ALA A 154 -8.41 -4.49 29.30
N TRP A 155 -9.28 -5.20 28.57
CA TRP A 155 -8.88 -6.32 27.72
C TRP A 155 -7.91 -5.90 26.61
N GLY A 156 -8.22 -4.83 25.88
CA GLY A 156 -7.34 -4.29 24.84
C GLY A 156 -5.97 -3.86 25.38
N GLY A 157 -5.94 -3.18 26.53
CA GLY A 157 -4.71 -2.76 27.21
C GLY A 157 -3.86 -3.94 27.65
N VAL A 158 -4.46 -4.96 28.28
CA VAL A 158 -3.77 -6.19 28.69
C VAL A 158 -3.23 -6.96 27.49
N MET A 159 -4.02 -7.12 26.42
CA MET A 159 -3.58 -7.82 25.21
C MET A 159 -2.38 -7.15 24.54
N LEU A 160 -2.40 -5.82 24.41
CA LEU A 160 -1.29 -5.07 23.82
C LEU A 160 -0.03 -5.13 24.69
N LEU A 161 -0.19 -5.06 26.02
CA LEU A 161 0.92 -5.17 26.96
C LEU A 161 1.55 -6.57 26.91
N VAL A 162 0.74 -7.63 26.92
CA VAL A 162 1.21 -9.02 26.80
C VAL A 162 1.88 -9.25 25.44
N ALA A 163 1.31 -8.74 24.35
CA ALA A 163 1.92 -8.84 23.02
C ALA A 163 3.29 -8.16 22.95
N GLY A 164 3.42 -6.93 23.48
CA GLY A 164 4.69 -6.21 23.54
C GLY A 164 5.76 -6.96 24.35
N LEU A 165 5.37 -7.52 25.51
CA LEU A 165 6.27 -8.32 26.34
C LEU A 165 6.68 -9.64 25.69
N LEU A 166 5.77 -10.32 24.98
CA LEU A 166 6.09 -11.55 24.23
C LEU A 166 7.02 -11.27 23.05
N ILE A 167 6.85 -10.16 22.33
CA ILE A 167 7.74 -9.74 21.25
C ILE A 167 9.14 -9.44 21.80
N ALA A 168 9.23 -8.63 22.87
CA ALA A 168 10.50 -8.30 23.51
C ALA A 168 11.20 -9.55 24.10
N GLY A 169 10.45 -10.39 24.80
CA GLY A 169 10.94 -11.63 25.41
C GLY A 169 11.38 -12.65 24.36
N GLY A 170 10.58 -12.86 23.31
CA GLY A 170 10.92 -13.74 22.19
C GLY A 170 12.17 -13.28 21.45
N PHE A 171 12.31 -11.98 21.20
CA PHE A 171 13.50 -11.41 20.57
C PHE A 171 14.75 -11.55 21.45
N TRP A 172 14.63 -11.26 22.75
CA TRP A 172 15.73 -11.44 23.71
C TRP A 172 16.16 -12.91 23.85
N LEU A 173 15.19 -13.84 23.85
CA LEU A 173 15.44 -15.27 23.93
C LEU A 173 16.02 -15.82 22.61
N ALA A 174 15.70 -15.23 21.45
CA ALA A 174 16.25 -15.60 20.14
C ALA A 174 17.74 -15.37 20.05
N LYS A 175 18.22 -14.36 20.77
CA LYS A 175 19.64 -14.11 20.93
C LYS A 175 20.36 -15.21 21.74
N ARG A 176 19.63 -16.01 22.53
CA ARG A 176 20.19 -17.03 23.45
C ARG A 176 19.89 -18.48 23.06
N ARG A 177 18.74 -18.79 22.44
CA ARG A 177 18.31 -20.16 22.08
C ARG A 177 17.58 -20.14 20.73
N GLY A 178 18.28 -20.54 19.67
CA GLY A 178 17.92 -20.22 18.28
C GLY A 178 16.55 -20.71 17.77
N LYS A 179 16.03 -21.86 18.21
CA LYS A 179 14.78 -22.43 17.63
C LYS A 179 13.52 -22.13 18.42
N THR A 180 13.55 -22.21 19.74
CA THR A 180 12.37 -21.96 20.61
C THR A 180 11.92 -20.50 20.58
N ALA A 181 12.84 -19.59 20.29
CA ALA A 181 12.53 -18.18 20.25
C ALA A 181 11.83 -17.70 18.98
N VAL A 182 12.06 -18.37 17.84
CA VAL A 182 11.31 -18.10 16.61
C VAL A 182 9.84 -18.45 16.81
N ALA A 183 9.54 -19.56 17.50
CA ALA A 183 8.16 -19.95 17.82
C ALA A 183 7.47 -18.93 18.74
N LEU A 184 8.17 -18.40 19.75
CA LEU A 184 7.65 -17.36 20.65
C LEU A 184 7.44 -16.00 19.95
N ALA A 185 8.36 -15.60 19.07
CA ALA A 185 8.22 -14.37 18.28
C ALA A 185 7.06 -14.47 17.29
N LEU A 186 6.88 -15.61 16.63
CA LEU A 186 5.74 -15.86 15.75
C LEU A 186 4.43 -15.87 16.55
N ALA A 187 4.38 -16.54 17.70
CA ALA A 187 3.20 -16.55 18.57
C ALA A 187 2.81 -15.15 19.04
N GLY A 188 3.78 -14.29 19.40
CA GLY A 188 3.53 -12.89 19.76
C GLY A 188 3.06 -12.00 18.60
N SER A 189 3.37 -12.38 17.36
CA SER A 189 2.95 -11.64 16.15
C SER A 189 1.54 -12.00 15.66
N VAL A 190 0.97 -13.13 16.08
CA VAL A 190 -0.38 -13.57 15.65
C VAL A 190 -1.48 -12.61 16.12
N PRO A 191 -1.54 -12.18 17.40
CA PRO A 191 -2.50 -11.17 17.85
C PRO A 191 -2.36 -9.86 17.09
N PHE A 192 -1.14 -9.50 16.67
CA PHE A 192 -0.92 -8.31 15.83
C PHE A 192 -1.45 -8.51 14.41
N GLY A 193 -1.16 -9.64 13.76
CA GLY A 193 -1.71 -9.95 12.45
C GLY A 193 -3.24 -9.89 12.45
N LEU A 194 -3.87 -10.41 13.51
CA LEU A 194 -5.31 -10.37 13.70
C LEU A 194 -5.83 -8.96 14.02
N ALA A 195 -5.20 -8.23 14.94
CA ALA A 195 -5.59 -6.87 15.29
C ALA A 195 -5.38 -5.89 14.13
N PHE A 196 -4.26 -5.97 13.42
CA PHE A 196 -3.96 -5.16 12.24
C PHE A 196 -4.95 -5.46 11.10
N SER A 197 -5.27 -6.73 10.88
CA SER A 197 -6.30 -7.12 9.92
C SER A 197 -7.67 -6.55 10.32
N ALA A 198 -8.05 -6.65 11.60
CA ALA A 198 -9.35 -6.20 12.09
C ALA A 198 -9.50 -4.67 12.22
N THR A 199 -8.41 -3.94 12.47
CA THR A 199 -8.45 -2.49 12.76
C THR A 199 -8.00 -1.61 11.61
N ILE A 200 -7.22 -2.14 10.66
CA ILE A 200 -6.73 -1.37 9.51
C ILE A 200 -7.28 -1.97 8.22
N VAL A 201 -7.14 -3.27 8.00
CA VAL A 201 -7.54 -3.88 6.72
C VAL A 201 -9.07 -3.92 6.58
N VAL A 202 -9.79 -4.38 7.61
CA VAL A 202 -11.26 -4.48 7.58
C VAL A 202 -11.91 -3.09 7.48
N PRO A 203 -11.53 -2.05 8.25
CA PRO A 203 -12.12 -0.72 8.12
C PRO A 203 -11.76 -0.04 6.79
N ALA A 204 -10.52 -0.18 6.30
CA ALA A 204 -10.16 0.34 4.98
C ALA A 204 -11.00 -0.34 3.87
N ALA A 205 -11.13 -1.67 3.91
CA ALA A 205 -11.99 -2.40 2.99
C ALA A 205 -13.47 -2.02 3.13
N SER A 206 -13.95 -1.77 4.34
CA SER A 206 -15.33 -1.38 4.63
C SER A 206 -15.63 0.05 4.15
N VAL A 207 -14.68 0.98 4.26
CA VAL A 207 -14.78 2.32 3.70
C VAL A 207 -14.81 2.27 2.19
N VAL A 208 -13.93 1.48 1.56
CA VAL A 208 -13.95 1.27 0.10
C VAL A 208 -15.29 0.68 -0.34
N ALA A 209 -15.78 -0.36 0.34
CA ALA A 209 -17.07 -0.97 0.04
C ALA A 209 -18.25 0.00 0.23
N LEU A 210 -18.25 0.78 1.31
CA LEU A 210 -19.27 1.78 1.61
C LEU A 210 -19.29 2.89 0.55
N VAL A 211 -18.11 3.39 0.17
CA VAL A 211 -17.97 4.38 -0.92
C VAL A 211 -18.53 3.80 -2.22
N CYS A 212 -18.19 2.55 -2.57
CA CYS A 212 -18.74 1.88 -3.76
C CYS A 212 -20.28 1.76 -3.72
N VAL A 213 -20.86 1.42 -2.56
CA VAL A 213 -22.32 1.30 -2.39
C VAL A 213 -23.01 2.67 -2.49
N VAL A 214 -22.46 3.71 -1.86
CA VAL A 214 -23.02 5.07 -1.91
C VAL A 214 -22.96 5.63 -3.34
N VAL A 215 -21.85 5.40 -4.05
CA VAL A 215 -21.70 5.80 -5.45
C VAL A 215 -22.74 5.08 -6.31
N LYS A 216 -22.93 3.76 -6.12
CA LYS A 216 -23.93 2.97 -6.85
C LYS A 216 -25.37 3.37 -6.56
N ALA A 217 -25.71 3.72 -5.32
CA ALA A 217 -27.07 4.14 -4.96
C ALA A 217 -27.43 5.50 -5.54
N ARG A 218 -26.45 6.41 -5.65
CA ARG A 218 -26.62 7.71 -6.31
C ARG A 218 -26.77 7.60 -7.83
N SER A 219 -26.14 6.60 -8.45
CA SER A 219 -26.27 6.39 -9.90
C SER A 219 -27.60 5.77 -10.32
N THR A 220 -28.41 5.24 -9.38
CA THR A 220 -29.71 4.63 -9.68
C THR A 220 -30.92 5.54 -9.43
N THR A 221 -30.70 6.74 -8.86
CA THR A 221 -31.78 7.65 -8.42
C THR A 221 -31.84 8.96 -9.23
N GLY A 222 -31.00 9.14 -10.24
CA GLY A 222 -31.05 10.22 -11.22
C GLY A 222 -31.05 9.68 -12.63
#